data_AF-A0A0C3C8N0-F1
#
_entry.id   AF-A0A0C3C8N0-F1
#
_cell.length_a   1.000
_cell.length_b   1.000
_cell.length_c   1.000
_cell.angle_alpha   90.00
_cell.angle_beta   90.00
_cell.angle_gamma   90.00
#
_symmetry.space_group_name_H-M   'P 1'
#
loop_
_entity.id
_entity.type
_entity.pdbx_description
1 polymer ?
#
loop_
_entity_poly.entity_id
_entity_poly.type
_entity_poly.pdbx_seq_one_letter_code
_entity_poly.pdbx_strand_id
1 'polypeptide(L)'
;MAFLTPGAIFLSRCLVSLLLPSAVIAGTRFILKTQFDIFIPIWALVTGGALGIPVVIIAQLVWAEIYQRRRAAALGARFVPRVVGRWPGNIDVLIDAIEKMRNSYPADGQWDLMKHYGTTYNFYLTWEDTIMTYDPDNIKTILVNDFPNYVKGGKFRKAMASVLGTGVFNSDGEMWKFHRSMTRPFFVKDVTSDFDKFDRHADIAVEKMKERSRAGYAIDFQDVISRFTLDSATEFLFGKNVDSLADDLPYPHGVAASHKMHSSPAEQFSKAFTHAQYIVSERSKLGWIWPLLEIFEDRTKEPMKVVDSFLEPLVQYAIEKHDSDDVKEKDEHSETLLDHLVKLTTDRNVLKDELLNILLAGRDTTASTLTSVIYLLAINPTVLDRLREEILTCVGTSAKPTYDDIREMKYLRAVLNETLRLFPPVPFDVRQTVHETTWPSKDPTEKPMYIPAGTNTAYAVFIMHRRTDLWGPDALEFDPDRFLDERAQKYLVHNPFIFVPFNAGPRICLGQQFAYNEMSYMLIRILQNFSTITLDIDAQSPETRVPASWAKVPGRQSIERFWPKVHLTMYAHGGLWVKMNLAGYT
;
A
#
# COMPACT_ATOMS: atom_id res chain seq x y z
N MET A 1 -19.24 24.41 14.76
CA MET A 1 -17.92 24.83 14.24
C MET A 1 -17.99 24.72 12.72
N ALA A 2 -17.77 25.80 11.96
CA ALA A 2 -17.80 25.69 10.50
C ALA A 2 -16.71 24.69 10.07
N PHE A 3 -17.11 23.55 9.51
CA PHE A 3 -16.17 22.54 9.03
C PHE A 3 -15.44 23.12 7.82
N LEU A 4 -14.24 23.66 8.05
CA LEU A 4 -13.37 24.08 6.96
C LEU A 4 -12.84 22.84 6.25
N THR A 5 -13.06 22.78 4.94
CA THR A 5 -12.58 21.71 4.07
C THR A 5 -11.05 21.77 3.94
N PRO A 6 -10.39 20.66 3.55
CA PRO A 6 -8.94 20.65 3.37
C PRO A 6 -8.44 21.75 2.43
N GLY A 7 -9.16 22.00 1.33
CA GLY A 7 -8.81 23.05 0.37
C GLY A 7 -9.06 24.45 0.90
N ALA A 8 -10.12 24.70 1.68
CA ALA A 8 -10.34 26.01 2.31
C ALA A 8 -9.24 26.33 3.34
N ILE A 9 -8.80 25.34 4.12
CA ILE A 9 -7.66 25.48 5.04
C ILE A 9 -6.37 25.76 4.27
N PHE A 10 -6.16 25.07 3.15
CA PHE A 10 -5.00 25.28 2.30
C PHE A 10 -4.98 26.69 1.70
N LEU A 11 -6.08 27.11 1.07
CA LEU A 11 -6.21 28.43 0.45
C LEU A 11 -6.13 29.57 1.47
N SER A 12 -6.69 29.41 2.67
CA SER A 12 -6.57 30.45 3.71
C SER A 12 -5.13 30.67 4.16
N ARG A 13 -4.32 29.60 4.27
CA ARG A 13 -2.88 29.70 4.55
C ARG A 13 -2.13 30.40 3.42
N CYS A 14 -2.44 30.05 2.16
CA CYS A 14 -1.87 30.71 0.99
C CYS A 14 -2.28 32.19 0.89
N LEU A 15 -3.52 32.51 1.25
CA LEU A 15 -4.04 33.88 1.23
C LEU A 15 -3.31 34.74 2.27
N VAL A 16 -3.06 34.22 3.47
CA VAL A 16 -2.26 34.93 4.49
C VAL A 16 -0.86 35.25 3.98
N SER A 17 -0.18 34.30 3.33
CA SER A 17 1.15 34.53 2.77
C SER A 17 1.16 35.46 1.54
N LEU A 18 0.05 35.56 0.79
CA LEU A 18 -0.10 36.51 -0.32
C LEU A 18 -0.52 37.92 0.13
N LEU A 19 -1.34 38.04 1.19
CA LEU A 19 -1.83 39.32 1.70
C LEU A 19 -0.78 40.04 2.56
N LEU A 20 0.09 39.30 3.27
CA LEU A 20 1.11 39.90 4.13
C LEU A 20 2.07 40.85 3.36
N PRO A 21 2.63 40.48 2.18
CA PRO A 21 3.42 41.43 1.37
C PRO A 21 2.61 42.65 0.93
N SER A 22 1.33 42.46 0.58
CA SER A 22 0.45 43.56 0.16
C SER A 22 0.18 44.54 1.31
N ALA A 23 0.00 44.03 2.53
CA ALA A 23 -0.15 44.84 3.74
C ALA A 23 1.14 45.59 4.09
N VAL A 24 2.31 44.94 3.93
CA VAL A 24 3.63 45.60 4.10
C VAL A 24 3.79 46.73 3.08
N ILE A 25 3.50 46.47 1.79
CA ILE A 25 3.57 47.49 0.73
C ILE A 25 2.64 48.68 1.03
N ALA A 26 1.41 48.42 1.49
CA ALA A 26 0.47 49.46 1.88
C ALA A 26 0.96 50.29 3.09
N GLY A 27 1.54 49.61 4.09
CA GLY A 27 2.17 50.26 5.25
C GLY A 27 3.38 51.11 4.85
N THR A 28 4.26 50.59 4.00
CA THR A 28 5.41 51.33 3.46
C THR A 28 4.96 52.55 2.68
N ARG A 29 3.93 52.43 1.84
CA ARG A 29 3.34 53.57 1.12
C ARG A 29 2.81 54.63 2.08
N PHE A 30 2.11 54.23 3.14
CA PHE A 30 1.60 55.16 4.16
C PHE A 30 2.75 55.91 4.85
N ILE A 31 3.83 55.21 5.21
CA ILE A 31 5.03 55.82 5.82
C ILE A 31 5.73 56.76 4.83
N LEU A 32 5.95 56.35 3.58
CA LEU A 32 6.59 57.16 2.55
C LEU A 32 5.82 58.45 2.27
N LYS A 33 4.48 58.37 2.26
CA LYS A 33 3.63 59.56 2.11
C LYS A 33 3.66 60.47 3.33
N THR A 34 3.61 59.91 4.54
CA THR A 34 3.45 60.70 5.78
C THR A 34 4.75 61.28 6.32
N GLN A 35 5.87 60.57 6.16
CA GLN A 35 7.17 60.96 6.72
C GLN A 35 8.09 61.63 5.70
N PHE A 36 7.93 61.32 4.40
CA PHE A 36 8.87 61.74 3.36
C PHE A 36 8.21 62.47 2.17
N ASP A 37 6.88 62.68 2.19
CA ASP A 37 6.09 63.30 1.12
C ASP A 37 6.26 62.64 -0.28
N ILE A 38 6.62 61.36 -0.31
CA ILE A 38 6.78 60.59 -1.55
C ILE A 38 5.43 59.97 -1.94
N PHE A 39 4.85 60.44 -3.04
CA PHE A 39 3.59 59.90 -3.56
C PHE A 39 3.82 58.72 -4.52
N ILE A 40 3.40 57.52 -4.12
CA ILE A 40 3.34 56.35 -5.00
C ILE A 40 1.89 56.07 -5.38
N PRO A 41 1.54 56.08 -6.68
CA PRO A 41 0.19 55.82 -7.14
C PRO A 41 -0.21 54.34 -6.94
N ILE A 42 -1.50 54.09 -6.68
CA ILE A 42 -2.03 52.76 -6.35
C ILE A 42 -1.80 51.76 -7.47
N TRP A 43 -1.96 52.19 -8.74
CA TRP A 43 -1.73 51.31 -9.89
C TRP A 43 -0.28 50.78 -9.91
N ALA A 44 0.72 51.60 -9.59
CA ALA A 44 2.12 51.17 -9.57
C ALA A 44 2.39 50.13 -8.47
N LEU A 45 1.67 50.20 -7.35
CA LEU A 45 1.75 49.19 -6.28
C LEU A 45 1.04 47.89 -6.65
N VAL A 46 -0.13 47.98 -7.29
CA VAL A 46 -0.87 46.79 -7.76
C VAL A 46 -0.07 46.07 -8.84
N THR A 47 0.46 46.80 -9.81
CA THR A 47 1.31 46.24 -10.88
C THR A 47 2.64 45.71 -10.31
N GLY A 48 3.28 46.44 -9.39
CA GLY A 48 4.50 46.01 -8.72
C GLY A 48 4.30 44.76 -7.84
N GLY A 49 3.16 44.65 -7.15
CA GLY A 49 2.79 43.46 -6.39
C GLY A 49 2.48 42.26 -7.27
N ALA A 50 1.70 42.46 -8.35
CA ALA A 50 1.36 41.40 -9.30
C ALA A 50 2.57 40.85 -10.05
N LEU A 51 3.51 41.71 -10.46
CA LEU A 51 4.77 41.31 -11.11
C LEU A 51 5.83 40.83 -10.11
N GLY A 52 5.81 41.35 -8.88
CA GLY A 52 6.73 40.98 -7.82
C GLY A 52 6.59 39.52 -7.38
N ILE A 53 5.36 38.97 -7.38
CA ILE A 53 5.11 37.58 -7.00
C ILE A 53 5.86 36.59 -7.93
N PRO A 54 5.70 36.62 -9.27
CA PRO A 54 6.50 35.80 -10.17
C PRO A 54 8.01 36.00 -10.01
N VAL A 55 8.47 37.24 -9.84
CA VAL A 55 9.91 37.53 -9.67
C VAL A 55 10.46 36.89 -8.40
N VAL A 56 9.74 37.01 -7.27
CA VAL A 56 10.13 36.39 -6.00
C VAL A 56 10.13 34.87 -6.12
N ILE A 57 9.12 34.27 -6.76
CA ILE A 57 9.06 32.82 -6.99
C ILE A 57 10.25 32.36 -7.84
N ILE A 58 10.53 33.03 -8.96
CA ILE A 58 11.66 32.69 -9.83
C ILE A 58 12.98 32.86 -9.07
N ALA A 59 13.15 33.95 -8.31
CA ALA A 59 14.34 34.17 -7.50
C ALA A 59 14.52 33.09 -6.43
N GLN A 60 13.44 32.64 -5.77
CA GLN A 60 13.46 31.54 -4.81
C GLN A 60 13.84 30.22 -5.48
N LEU A 61 13.31 29.92 -6.66
CA LEU A 61 13.64 28.70 -7.41
C LEU A 61 15.11 28.69 -7.85
N VAL A 62 15.60 29.80 -8.40
CA VAL A 62 17.01 29.96 -8.80
C VAL A 62 17.93 29.88 -7.59
N TRP A 63 17.57 30.55 -6.49
CA TRP A 63 18.34 30.47 -5.25
C TRP A 63 18.39 29.04 -4.70
N ALA A 64 17.25 28.34 -4.67
CA ALA A 64 17.17 26.95 -4.24
C ALA A 64 18.08 26.07 -5.11
N GLU A 65 18.05 26.23 -6.44
CA GLU A 65 18.93 25.47 -7.33
C GLU A 65 20.42 25.75 -7.07
N ILE A 66 20.82 27.02 -6.92
CA ILE A 66 22.20 27.40 -6.59
C ILE A 66 22.61 26.83 -5.24
N TYR A 67 21.74 26.91 -4.24
CA TYR A 67 21.96 26.34 -2.92
C TYR A 67 22.20 24.84 -2.99
N GLN A 68 21.30 24.10 -3.66
CA GLN A 68 21.43 22.65 -3.82
C GLN A 68 22.72 22.28 -4.58
N ARG A 69 23.10 23.04 -5.63
CA ARG A 69 24.36 22.80 -6.37
C ARG A 69 25.59 22.96 -5.47
N ARG A 70 25.59 23.96 -4.59
CA ARG A 70 26.67 24.17 -3.62
C ARG A 70 26.73 23.04 -2.58
N ARG A 71 25.57 22.59 -2.07
CA ARG A 71 25.51 21.46 -1.12
C ARG A 71 25.96 20.15 -1.75
N ALA A 72 25.50 19.84 -2.96
CA ALA A 72 25.95 18.67 -3.71
C ALA A 72 27.48 18.68 -3.93
N ALA A 73 28.04 19.83 -4.32
CA ALA A 73 29.49 19.97 -4.49
C ALA A 73 30.26 19.81 -3.17
N ALA A 74 29.73 20.33 -2.05
CA ALA A 74 30.34 20.18 -0.73
C ALA A 74 30.37 18.72 -0.25
N LEU A 75 29.39 17.91 -0.64
CA LEU A 75 29.34 16.47 -0.38
C LEU A 75 30.08 15.63 -1.44
N GLY A 76 30.72 16.27 -2.42
CA GLY A 76 31.39 15.56 -3.51
C GLY A 76 30.44 14.74 -4.39
N ALA A 77 29.15 15.10 -4.43
CA ALA A 77 28.09 14.33 -5.03
C ALA A 77 27.59 14.94 -6.35
N ARG A 78 26.98 14.10 -7.21
CA ARG A 78 26.29 14.51 -8.44
C ARG A 78 24.79 14.55 -8.23
N PHE A 79 24.06 15.28 -9.07
CA PHE A 79 22.60 15.23 -9.01
C PHE A 79 22.07 13.90 -9.54
N VAL A 80 20.96 13.47 -8.95
CA VAL A 80 20.13 12.41 -9.53
C VAL A 80 19.61 12.86 -10.90
N PRO A 81 19.66 12.02 -11.95
CA PRO A 81 19.09 12.34 -13.25
C PRO A 81 17.62 12.78 -13.13
N ARG A 82 17.28 13.92 -13.72
CA ARG A 82 15.92 14.48 -13.67
C ARG A 82 15.13 14.12 -14.92
N VAL A 83 13.89 13.70 -14.73
CA VAL A 83 12.91 13.56 -15.81
C VAL A 83 12.61 14.95 -16.37
N VAL A 84 12.56 15.06 -17.70
CA VAL A 84 12.29 16.32 -18.39
C VAL A 84 10.90 16.24 -19.03
N GLY A 85 9.93 16.91 -18.42
CA GLY A 85 8.59 17.09 -18.95
C GLY A 85 8.51 18.22 -19.98
N ARG A 86 7.36 18.33 -20.63
CA ARG A 86 7.03 19.39 -21.60
C ARG A 86 6.57 20.67 -20.93
N TRP A 87 5.92 20.57 -19.77
CA TRP A 87 5.32 21.71 -19.08
C TRP A 87 6.15 22.12 -17.85
N PRO A 88 6.11 23.40 -17.44
CA PRO A 88 6.83 23.88 -16.25
C PRO A 88 6.51 23.03 -15.01
N GLY A 89 7.55 22.66 -14.26
CA GLY A 89 7.40 21.82 -13.07
C GLY A 89 6.95 20.38 -13.35
N ASN A 90 7.13 19.89 -14.58
CA ASN A 90 6.75 18.52 -15.01
C ASN A 90 5.27 18.20 -14.73
N ILE A 91 4.38 19.19 -14.89
CA ILE A 91 2.94 19.00 -14.69
C ILE A 91 2.37 17.95 -15.67
N ASP A 92 2.88 17.92 -16.90
CA ASP A 92 2.50 16.91 -17.89
C ASP A 92 2.88 15.49 -17.44
N VAL A 93 4.05 15.33 -16.82
CA VAL A 93 4.50 14.05 -16.24
C VAL A 93 3.62 13.64 -15.06
N LEU A 94 3.20 14.59 -14.22
CA LEU A 94 2.28 14.33 -13.11
C LEU A 94 0.91 13.87 -13.63
N ILE A 95 0.36 14.54 -14.66
CA ILE A 95 -0.93 14.18 -15.26
C ILE A 95 -0.86 12.78 -15.88
N ASP A 96 0.18 12.50 -16.67
CA ASP A 96 0.42 11.18 -17.28
C ASP A 96 0.56 10.09 -16.21
N ALA A 97 1.30 10.35 -15.13
CA ALA A 97 1.45 9.41 -14.02
C ALA A 97 0.12 9.11 -13.31
N ILE A 98 -0.74 10.12 -13.11
CA ILE A 98 -2.08 9.94 -12.51
C ILE A 98 -3.00 9.16 -13.45
N GLU A 99 -2.98 9.45 -14.75
CA GLU A 99 -3.78 8.77 -15.75
C GLU A 99 -3.40 7.28 -15.85
N LYS A 100 -2.11 6.98 -16.02
CA LYS A 100 -1.58 5.60 -16.07
C LYS A 100 -1.90 4.83 -14.80
N MET A 101 -1.82 5.47 -13.63
CA MET A 101 -2.15 4.79 -12.39
C MET A 101 -3.65 4.41 -12.30
N ARG A 102 -4.55 5.23 -12.84
CA ARG A 102 -6.00 4.94 -12.82
C ARG A 102 -6.38 3.88 -13.87
N ASN A 103 -5.72 3.93 -15.03
CA ASN A 103 -6.18 3.27 -16.26
C ASN A 103 -5.19 2.27 -16.89
N SER A 104 -3.98 2.12 -16.34
CA SER A 104 -2.95 1.21 -16.88
C SER A 104 -2.55 0.10 -15.90
N TYR A 105 -1.59 -0.72 -16.33
CA TYR A 105 -0.91 -1.72 -15.52
C TYR A 105 -0.04 -1.05 -14.44
N PRO A 106 0.17 -1.68 -13.27
CA PRO A 106 1.06 -1.13 -12.24
C PRO A 106 2.47 -0.91 -12.79
N ALA A 107 3.05 0.25 -12.50
CA ALA A 107 4.36 0.67 -13.00
C ALA A 107 4.47 0.85 -14.52
N ASP A 108 3.35 1.06 -15.23
CA ASP A 108 3.37 1.40 -16.66
C ASP A 108 4.27 2.61 -16.95
N GLY A 109 5.09 2.50 -17.99
CA GLY A 109 6.12 3.48 -18.37
C GLY A 109 7.38 3.51 -17.50
N GLN A 110 7.40 2.89 -16.32
CA GLN A 110 8.56 2.95 -15.42
C GLN A 110 9.77 2.16 -15.96
N TRP A 111 9.53 1.08 -16.71
CA TRP A 111 10.61 0.33 -17.38
C TRP A 111 11.37 1.19 -18.40
N ASP A 112 10.67 2.06 -19.13
CA ASP A 112 11.29 2.93 -20.12
C ASP A 112 12.02 4.10 -19.46
N LEU A 113 11.46 4.65 -18.38
CA LEU A 113 12.17 5.61 -17.52
C LEU A 113 13.45 5.00 -16.95
N MET A 114 13.40 3.74 -16.49
CA MET A 114 14.57 3.04 -15.98
C MET A 114 15.63 2.84 -17.07
N LYS A 115 15.24 2.47 -18.29
CA LYS A 115 16.18 2.33 -19.42
C LYS A 115 16.84 3.65 -19.78
N HIS A 116 16.11 4.77 -19.69
CA HIS A 116 16.61 6.07 -20.11
C HIS A 116 17.43 6.80 -19.03
N TYR A 117 16.98 6.75 -17.77
CA TYR A 117 17.59 7.50 -16.66
C TYR A 117 18.38 6.62 -15.67
N GLY A 118 18.31 5.29 -15.80
CA GLY A 118 18.90 4.34 -14.87
C GLY A 118 17.96 3.93 -13.74
N THR A 119 18.50 3.21 -12.75
CA THR A 119 17.73 2.64 -11.63
C THR A 119 17.28 3.66 -10.60
N THR A 120 17.78 4.90 -10.69
CA THR A 120 17.44 6.00 -9.78
C THR A 120 17.31 7.29 -10.57
N TYR A 121 16.16 7.94 -10.46
CA TYR A 121 15.88 9.18 -11.16
C TYR A 121 14.89 10.04 -10.37
N ASN A 122 14.83 11.32 -10.70
CA ASN A 122 14.01 12.32 -10.02
C ASN A 122 12.90 12.79 -10.95
N PHE A 123 11.65 12.54 -10.57
CA PHE A 123 10.49 13.01 -11.33
C PHE A 123 10.35 14.54 -11.33
N TYR A 124 10.88 15.22 -10.31
CA TYR A 124 10.81 16.68 -10.12
C TYR A 124 9.42 17.25 -10.43
N LEU A 125 8.42 16.86 -9.62
CA LEU A 125 7.01 17.20 -9.86
C LEU A 125 6.64 18.45 -9.08
N THR A 126 5.96 19.38 -9.74
CA THR A 126 5.47 20.64 -9.15
C THR A 126 6.54 21.40 -8.35
N TRP A 127 7.75 21.48 -8.93
CA TRP A 127 8.96 22.11 -8.36
C TRP A 127 9.53 21.44 -7.10
N GLU A 128 9.10 20.22 -6.78
CA GLU A 128 9.63 19.43 -5.66
C GLU A 128 10.37 18.18 -6.15
N ASP A 129 11.51 17.89 -5.53
CA ASP A 129 12.24 16.65 -5.78
C ASP A 129 11.40 15.45 -5.29
N THR A 130 11.14 14.50 -6.20
CA THR A 130 10.53 13.20 -5.91
C THR A 130 11.38 12.13 -6.58
N ILE A 131 12.27 11.53 -5.80
CA ILE A 131 13.29 10.61 -6.28
C ILE A 131 12.73 9.19 -6.19
N MET A 132 12.73 8.48 -7.31
CA MET A 132 12.36 7.06 -7.40
C MET A 132 13.63 6.22 -7.53
N THR A 133 13.69 5.10 -6.81
CA THR A 133 14.76 4.11 -6.95
C THR A 133 14.23 2.67 -7.03
N TYR A 134 14.88 1.87 -7.86
CA TYR A 134 14.70 0.41 -7.95
C TYR A 134 15.94 -0.33 -7.48
N ASP A 135 16.92 0.40 -6.93
CA ASP A 135 18.22 -0.15 -6.57
C ASP A 135 18.20 -0.73 -5.15
N PRO A 136 18.53 -2.02 -4.97
CA PRO A 136 18.53 -2.65 -3.65
C PRO A 136 19.46 -1.95 -2.65
N ASP A 137 20.57 -1.35 -3.09
CA ASP A 137 21.51 -0.67 -2.17
C ASP A 137 20.95 0.66 -1.66
N ASN A 138 20.22 1.38 -2.52
CA ASN A 138 19.52 2.61 -2.14
C ASN A 138 18.33 2.28 -1.23
N ILE A 139 17.59 1.21 -1.53
CA ILE A 139 16.48 0.73 -0.69
C ILE A 139 17.01 0.27 0.68
N LYS A 140 18.15 -0.41 0.73
CA LYS A 140 18.84 -0.77 1.98
C LYS A 140 19.29 0.46 2.77
N THR A 141 19.75 1.49 2.08
CA THR A 141 20.12 2.76 2.73
C THR A 141 18.91 3.43 3.37
N ILE A 142 17.79 3.53 2.63
CA ILE A 142 16.53 4.11 3.12
C ILE A 142 15.98 3.32 4.33
N LEU A 143 15.99 1.99 4.25
CA LEU A 143 15.31 1.12 5.22
C LEU A 143 16.15 0.76 6.43
N VAL A 144 17.48 0.69 6.28
CA VAL A 144 18.39 0.14 7.28
C VAL A 144 19.53 1.09 7.60
N ASN A 145 20.38 1.42 6.62
CA ASN A 145 21.68 2.03 6.93
C ASN A 145 21.55 3.45 7.50
N ASP A 146 20.59 4.24 7.01
CA ASP A 146 20.38 5.64 7.41
C ASP A 146 18.93 5.86 7.88
N PHE A 147 18.33 4.82 8.51
CA PHE A 147 16.92 4.81 8.92
C PHE A 147 16.42 6.08 9.64
N PRO A 148 17.15 6.68 10.61
CA PRO A 148 16.68 7.89 11.31
C PRO A 148 16.46 9.09 10.39
N ASN A 149 17.12 9.13 9.24
CA ASN A 149 17.00 10.20 8.26
C ASN A 149 15.79 10.02 7.32
N TYR A 150 15.15 8.83 7.28
CA TYR A 150 14.03 8.53 6.39
C TYR A 150 12.73 8.34 7.17
N VAL A 151 11.95 9.41 7.20
CA VAL A 151 10.64 9.47 7.88
C VAL A 151 9.49 9.28 6.88
N LYS A 152 8.25 9.14 7.34
CA LYS A 152 7.06 9.26 6.47
C LYS A 152 6.90 10.70 5.99
N GLY A 153 7.17 11.66 6.88
CA GLY A 153 7.20 13.08 6.53
C GLY A 153 5.82 13.75 6.62
N GLY A 154 5.83 15.07 6.82
CA GLY A 154 4.59 15.82 7.11
C GLY A 154 3.55 15.78 5.98
N LYS A 155 3.99 15.70 4.73
CA LYS A 155 3.11 15.65 3.55
C LYS A 155 2.33 14.35 3.48
N PHE A 156 3.03 13.21 3.59
CA PHE A 156 2.39 11.89 3.65
C PHE A 156 1.43 11.81 4.83
N ARG A 157 1.90 12.24 6.01
CA ARG A 157 1.08 12.22 7.23
C ARG A 157 -0.22 12.99 7.10
N LYS A 158 -0.17 14.18 6.51
CA LYS A 158 -1.37 14.99 6.26
C LYS A 158 -2.31 14.37 5.24
N ALA A 159 -1.80 13.74 4.18
CA ALA A 159 -2.63 13.10 3.15
C ALA A 159 -3.38 11.88 3.69
N MET A 160 -2.76 11.13 4.60
CA MET A 160 -3.30 9.89 5.19
C MET A 160 -4.06 10.09 6.51
N ALA A 161 -3.98 11.27 7.11
CA ALA A 161 -4.44 11.52 8.49
C ALA A 161 -5.90 11.14 8.75
N SER A 162 -6.80 11.30 7.78
CA SER A 162 -8.22 11.01 7.99
C SER A 162 -8.55 9.52 8.08
N VAL A 163 -7.64 8.63 7.66
CA VAL A 163 -7.85 7.17 7.69
C VAL A 163 -6.85 6.49 8.63
N LEU A 164 -5.57 6.83 8.53
CA LEU A 164 -4.51 6.20 9.33
C LEU A 164 -4.19 6.94 10.62
N GLY A 165 -4.72 8.16 10.78
CA GLY A 165 -4.53 8.99 11.97
C GLY A 165 -3.06 9.11 12.38
N THR A 166 -2.80 8.78 13.63
CA THR A 166 -1.47 8.75 14.25
C THR A 166 -0.86 7.36 14.35
N GLY A 167 -1.54 6.33 13.83
CA GLY A 167 -1.15 4.91 13.96
C GLY A 167 0.20 4.57 13.32
N VAL A 168 0.63 3.32 13.49
CA VAL A 168 2.00 2.85 13.17
C VAL A 168 2.46 3.13 11.72
N PHE A 169 1.56 3.20 10.73
CA PHE A 169 1.92 3.50 9.34
C PHE A 169 1.98 4.99 9.02
N ASN A 170 1.45 5.85 9.89
CA ASN A 170 1.36 7.30 9.69
C ASN A 170 2.08 8.11 10.78
N SER A 171 2.95 7.48 11.56
CA SER A 171 3.76 8.10 12.60
C SER A 171 5.26 8.05 12.31
N ASP A 172 6.00 8.95 12.95
CA ASP A 172 7.45 9.10 12.93
C ASP A 172 8.01 9.26 14.35
N GLY A 173 9.31 9.06 14.54
CA GLY A 173 10.01 9.31 15.81
C GLY A 173 9.44 8.52 16.98
N GLU A 174 9.27 9.19 18.12
CA GLU A 174 8.80 8.56 19.37
C GLU A 174 7.38 8.00 19.27
N MET A 175 6.47 8.66 18.55
CA MET A 175 5.11 8.14 18.35
C MET A 175 5.13 6.81 17.59
N TRP A 176 5.97 6.70 16.54
CA TRP A 176 6.11 5.43 15.83
C TRP A 176 6.70 4.34 16.73
N LYS A 177 7.74 4.67 17.52
CA LYS A 177 8.33 3.72 18.47
C LYS A 177 7.30 3.25 19.50
N PHE A 178 6.47 4.16 20.02
CA PHE A 178 5.39 3.86 20.95
C PHE A 178 4.39 2.88 20.35
N HIS A 179 3.83 3.16 19.16
CA HIS A 179 2.96 2.21 18.46
C HIS A 179 3.63 0.86 18.23
N ARG A 180 4.92 0.85 17.88
CA ARG A 180 5.67 -0.38 17.64
C ARG A 180 5.93 -1.19 18.90
N SER A 181 6.24 -0.53 20.02
CA SER A 181 6.45 -1.20 21.30
C SER A 181 5.16 -1.79 21.85
N MET A 182 4.02 -1.13 21.61
CA MET A 182 2.71 -1.64 22.02
C MET A 182 2.27 -2.87 21.22
N THR A 183 2.58 -2.93 19.93
CA THR A 183 2.01 -3.97 19.05
C THR A 183 2.92 -5.16 18.84
N ARG A 184 4.24 -4.98 18.88
CA ARG A 184 5.22 -6.05 18.66
C ARG A 184 5.01 -7.28 19.55
N PRO A 185 4.70 -7.17 20.87
CA PRO A 185 4.48 -8.34 21.72
C PRO A 185 3.35 -9.25 21.22
N PHE A 186 2.33 -8.69 20.56
CA PHE A 186 1.19 -9.45 20.05
C PHE A 186 1.47 -10.23 18.77
N PHE A 187 2.60 -9.99 18.11
CA PHE A 187 3.02 -10.69 16.88
C PHE A 187 4.20 -11.66 17.11
N VAL A 188 4.38 -12.11 18.35
CA VAL A 188 5.36 -13.15 18.70
C VAL A 188 4.78 -14.54 18.34
N LYS A 189 5.68 -15.51 18.11
CA LYS A 189 5.38 -16.83 17.53
C LYS A 189 4.13 -17.49 18.12
N ASP A 190 4.01 -17.53 19.44
CA ASP A 190 2.98 -18.30 20.16
C ASP A 190 1.56 -17.79 19.87
N VAL A 191 1.39 -16.51 19.55
CA VAL A 191 0.11 -15.91 19.13
C VAL A 191 -0.15 -16.15 17.63
N THR A 192 0.89 -16.22 16.82
CA THR A 192 0.79 -16.36 15.35
C THR A 192 0.66 -17.81 14.86
N SER A 193 0.87 -18.79 15.74
CA SER A 193 0.73 -20.23 15.45
C SER A 193 -0.61 -20.81 15.88
N ASP A 194 -1.51 -20.00 16.43
CA ASP A 194 -2.87 -20.40 16.79
C ASP A 194 -3.76 -20.45 15.54
N PHE A 195 -3.78 -21.61 14.89
CA PHE A 195 -4.51 -21.82 13.64
C PHE A 195 -6.01 -22.02 13.84
N ASP A 196 -6.48 -22.22 15.07
CA ASP A 196 -7.91 -22.38 15.35
C ASP A 196 -8.68 -21.10 14.97
N LYS A 197 -8.03 -19.95 15.08
CA LYS A 197 -8.57 -18.65 14.64
C LYS A 197 -8.80 -18.56 13.13
N PHE A 198 -7.99 -19.24 12.32
CA PHE A 198 -8.14 -19.25 10.85
C PHE A 198 -9.08 -20.34 10.37
N ASP A 199 -9.04 -21.49 11.04
CA ASP A 199 -9.70 -22.72 10.62
C ASP A 199 -11.20 -22.54 10.41
N ARG A 200 -11.89 -21.92 11.37
CA ARG A 200 -13.33 -21.66 11.29
C ARG A 200 -13.70 -20.82 10.07
N HIS A 201 -12.97 -19.73 9.81
CA HIS A 201 -13.25 -18.86 8.66
C HIS A 201 -12.85 -19.52 7.34
N ALA A 202 -11.77 -20.30 7.33
CA ALA A 202 -11.35 -21.06 6.17
C ALA A 202 -12.38 -22.12 5.78
N ASP A 203 -12.96 -22.82 6.76
CA ASP A 203 -14.06 -23.79 6.54
C ASP A 203 -15.27 -23.13 5.90
N ILE A 204 -15.71 -21.98 6.43
CA ILE A 204 -16.84 -21.23 5.91
C ILE A 204 -16.56 -20.77 4.47
N ALA A 205 -15.38 -20.18 4.22
CA ALA A 205 -14.98 -19.72 2.90
C ALA A 205 -14.92 -20.88 1.88
N VAL A 206 -14.32 -22.01 2.26
CA VAL A 206 -14.25 -23.21 1.42
C VAL A 206 -15.64 -23.74 1.12
N GLU A 207 -16.54 -23.82 2.11
CA GLU A 207 -17.88 -24.35 1.84
C GLU A 207 -18.69 -23.43 0.93
N LYS A 208 -18.58 -22.10 1.07
CA LYS A 208 -19.19 -21.16 0.11
C LYS A 208 -18.66 -21.33 -1.30
N MET A 209 -17.35 -21.57 -1.46
CA MET A 209 -16.77 -21.88 -2.76
C MET A 209 -17.31 -23.21 -3.32
N LYS A 210 -17.48 -24.24 -2.47
CA LYS A 210 -18.03 -25.53 -2.89
C LYS A 210 -19.49 -25.42 -3.30
N GLU A 211 -20.32 -24.73 -2.53
CA GLU A 211 -21.72 -24.44 -2.87
C GLU A 211 -21.82 -23.74 -4.22
N ARG A 212 -21.02 -22.69 -4.43
CA ARG A 212 -20.99 -21.96 -5.70
C ARG A 212 -20.56 -22.83 -6.88
N SER A 213 -19.55 -23.68 -6.66
CA SER A 213 -19.06 -24.62 -7.68
C SER A 213 -20.10 -25.69 -8.03
N ARG A 214 -20.79 -26.25 -7.03
CA ARG A 214 -21.90 -27.21 -7.23
C ARG A 214 -23.06 -26.60 -8.00
N ALA A 215 -23.31 -25.30 -7.82
CA ALA A 215 -24.30 -24.55 -8.57
C ALA A 215 -23.87 -24.24 -10.02
N GLY A 216 -22.64 -24.57 -10.42
CA GLY A 216 -22.12 -24.40 -11.78
C GLY A 216 -21.71 -22.97 -12.14
N TYR A 217 -21.62 -22.08 -11.16
CA TYR A 217 -21.25 -20.67 -11.37
C TYR A 217 -19.78 -20.41 -11.02
N ALA A 218 -19.19 -19.42 -11.68
CA ALA A 218 -17.88 -18.91 -11.31
C ALA A 218 -17.91 -18.20 -9.94
N ILE A 219 -16.76 -18.21 -9.29
CA ILE A 219 -16.51 -17.58 -7.99
C ILE A 219 -15.64 -16.35 -8.22
N ASP A 220 -16.03 -15.20 -7.70
CA ASP A 220 -15.09 -14.09 -7.50
C ASP A 220 -14.19 -14.41 -6.31
N PHE A 221 -13.02 -14.99 -6.58
CA PHE A 221 -12.09 -15.43 -5.55
C PHE A 221 -11.60 -14.26 -4.68
N GLN A 222 -11.46 -13.07 -5.28
CA GLN A 222 -11.04 -11.88 -4.54
C GLN A 222 -12.07 -11.48 -3.49
N ASP A 223 -13.36 -11.53 -3.82
CA ASP A 223 -14.43 -11.19 -2.87
C ASP A 223 -14.45 -12.18 -1.69
N VAL A 224 -14.46 -13.48 -1.98
CA VAL A 224 -14.45 -14.52 -0.93
C VAL A 224 -13.26 -14.35 0.01
N ILE A 225 -12.06 -14.14 -0.54
CA ILE A 225 -10.86 -14.05 0.28
C ILE A 225 -10.75 -12.72 1.04
N SER A 226 -11.33 -11.64 0.49
CA SER A 226 -11.43 -10.36 1.19
C SER A 226 -12.37 -10.46 2.39
N ARG A 227 -13.43 -11.28 2.31
CA ARG A 227 -14.32 -11.58 3.44
C ARG A 227 -13.63 -12.47 4.49
N PHE A 228 -12.97 -13.54 4.05
CA PHE A 228 -12.18 -14.41 4.93
C PHE A 228 -11.14 -13.62 5.75
N THR A 229 -10.32 -12.80 5.09
CA THR A 229 -9.28 -12.02 5.76
C THR A 229 -9.86 -10.91 6.64
N LEU A 230 -11.02 -10.34 6.29
CA LEU A 230 -11.72 -9.38 7.15
C LEU A 230 -12.24 -10.06 8.43
N ASP A 231 -12.89 -11.21 8.31
CA ASP A 231 -13.42 -11.94 9.48
C ASP A 231 -12.29 -12.47 10.38
N SER A 232 -11.24 -13.03 9.78
CA SER A 232 -10.02 -13.47 10.48
C SER A 232 -9.34 -12.31 11.21
N ALA A 233 -9.08 -11.19 10.52
CA ALA A 233 -8.43 -10.04 11.12
C ALA A 233 -9.28 -9.40 12.22
N THR A 234 -10.60 -9.28 12.04
CA THR A 234 -11.47 -8.70 13.08
C THR A 234 -11.59 -9.59 14.31
N GLU A 235 -11.65 -10.91 14.15
CA GLU A 235 -11.58 -11.84 15.30
C GLU A 235 -10.23 -11.75 16.02
N PHE A 236 -9.13 -11.70 15.28
CA PHE A 236 -7.79 -11.53 15.87
C PHE A 236 -7.65 -10.20 16.64
N LEU A 237 -8.19 -9.11 16.08
CA LEU A 237 -8.05 -7.76 16.65
C LEU A 237 -9.01 -7.48 17.80
N PHE A 238 -10.26 -7.94 17.68
CA PHE A 238 -11.36 -7.53 18.56
C PHE A 238 -11.99 -8.71 19.33
N GLY A 239 -11.65 -9.95 19.01
CA GLY A 239 -12.32 -11.15 19.53
C GLY A 239 -13.74 -11.33 19.02
N LYS A 240 -14.16 -10.53 18.03
CA LYS A 240 -15.45 -10.58 17.35
C LYS A 240 -15.20 -10.44 15.86
N ASN A 241 -15.76 -11.34 15.08
CA ASN A 241 -15.79 -11.23 13.63
C ASN A 241 -16.94 -10.31 13.19
N VAL A 242 -16.87 -9.81 11.96
CA VAL A 242 -17.96 -9.02 11.35
C VAL A 242 -18.98 -9.87 10.61
N ASP A 243 -18.73 -11.18 10.53
CA ASP A 243 -19.53 -12.15 9.78
C ASP A 243 -19.74 -11.73 8.31
N SER A 244 -18.71 -11.16 7.68
CA SER A 244 -18.76 -10.76 6.26
C SER A 244 -18.92 -11.96 5.33
N LEU A 245 -18.43 -13.13 5.74
CA LEU A 245 -18.65 -14.39 5.05
C LEU A 245 -20.10 -14.88 5.14
N ALA A 246 -20.93 -14.40 6.08
CA ALA A 246 -22.32 -14.85 6.18
C ALA A 246 -23.16 -14.45 4.96
N ASP A 247 -22.84 -13.29 4.36
CA ASP A 247 -23.51 -12.78 3.16
C ASP A 247 -23.29 -13.64 1.91
N ASP A 248 -24.22 -13.55 0.96
CA ASP A 248 -24.10 -14.21 -0.34
C ASP A 248 -22.93 -13.67 -1.17
N LEU A 249 -22.22 -14.58 -1.84
CA LEU A 249 -21.16 -14.22 -2.78
C LEU A 249 -21.73 -13.52 -4.02
N PRO A 250 -21.02 -12.56 -4.63
CA PRO A 250 -21.45 -11.89 -5.86
C PRO A 250 -21.62 -12.90 -7.00
N TYR A 251 -22.66 -12.72 -7.82
CA TYR A 251 -22.90 -13.57 -9.00
C TYR A 251 -22.15 -13.06 -10.23
N PRO A 252 -21.78 -13.95 -11.17
CA PRO A 252 -21.16 -13.58 -12.44
C PRO A 252 -21.96 -12.54 -13.23
N HIS A 253 -21.26 -11.77 -14.06
CA HIS A 253 -21.89 -10.85 -15.01
C HIS A 253 -22.89 -11.58 -15.92
N GLY A 254 -24.04 -10.95 -16.18
CA GLY A 254 -25.08 -11.50 -17.06
C GLY A 254 -26.02 -12.53 -16.40
N VAL A 255 -25.75 -12.97 -15.16
CA VAL A 255 -26.70 -13.75 -14.38
C VAL A 255 -27.73 -12.80 -13.79
N ALA A 256 -29.02 -13.00 -14.10
CA ALA A 256 -30.10 -12.23 -13.50
C ALA A 256 -30.08 -12.49 -11.99
N ALA A 257 -29.58 -11.53 -11.21
CA ALA A 257 -29.62 -11.60 -9.75
C ALA A 257 -31.08 -11.54 -9.31
N SER A 258 -31.73 -12.69 -9.18
CA SER A 258 -33.07 -12.83 -8.62
C SER A 258 -33.12 -12.45 -7.13
N HIS A 259 -31.96 -12.15 -6.53
CA HIS A 259 -31.80 -11.84 -5.12
C HIS A 259 -31.17 -10.45 -5.00
N LYS A 260 -31.92 -9.49 -4.45
CA LYS A 260 -31.35 -8.22 -4.00
C LYS A 260 -30.27 -8.57 -2.97
N MET A 261 -29.00 -8.32 -3.27
CA MET A 261 -27.95 -8.37 -2.26
C MET A 261 -28.36 -7.47 -1.10
N HIS A 262 -28.65 -8.07 0.06
CA HIS A 262 -28.81 -7.30 1.28
C HIS A 262 -27.44 -6.74 1.65
N SER A 263 -27.33 -5.42 1.77
CA SER A 263 -26.08 -4.78 2.20
C SER A 263 -25.98 -4.89 3.72
N SER A 264 -25.35 -5.97 4.20
CA SER A 264 -25.06 -6.14 5.63
C SER A 264 -24.19 -5.00 6.18
N PRO A 265 -24.14 -4.80 7.51
CA PRO A 265 -23.21 -3.87 8.13
C PRO A 265 -21.74 -4.15 7.76
N ALA A 266 -21.36 -5.42 7.63
CA ALA A 266 -20.00 -5.83 7.26
C ALA A 266 -19.66 -5.43 5.82
N GLU A 267 -20.59 -5.63 4.88
CA GLU A 267 -20.45 -5.19 3.49
C GLU A 267 -20.35 -3.66 3.38
N GLN A 268 -21.16 -2.93 4.17
CA GLN A 268 -21.12 -1.47 4.23
C GLN A 268 -19.77 -0.97 4.76
N PHE A 269 -19.29 -1.56 5.85
CA PHE A 269 -17.98 -1.27 6.42
C PHE A 269 -16.86 -1.54 5.41
N SER A 270 -16.87 -2.72 4.78
CA SER A 270 -15.88 -3.14 3.79
C SER A 270 -15.78 -2.15 2.62
N LYS A 271 -16.93 -1.75 2.04
CA LYS A 271 -17.01 -0.77 0.96
C LYS A 271 -16.54 0.62 1.40
N ALA A 272 -17.00 1.09 2.56
CA ALA A 272 -16.62 2.39 3.08
C ALA A 272 -15.11 2.47 3.36
N PHE A 273 -14.54 1.43 3.98
CA PHE A 273 -13.12 1.37 4.27
C PHE A 273 -12.27 1.38 2.99
N THR A 274 -12.62 0.56 2.00
CA THR A 274 -11.94 0.52 0.69
C THR A 274 -12.03 1.87 -0.03
N HIS A 275 -13.18 2.53 0.02
CA HIS A 275 -13.37 3.86 -0.57
C HIS A 275 -12.47 4.90 0.12
N ALA A 276 -12.43 4.93 1.46
CA ALA A 276 -11.57 5.83 2.20
C ALA A 276 -10.09 5.65 1.83
N GLN A 277 -9.64 4.39 1.69
CA GLN A 277 -8.29 4.04 1.25
C GLN A 277 -7.97 4.55 -0.17
N TYR A 278 -8.91 4.41 -1.10
CA TYR A 278 -8.75 4.93 -2.46
C TYR A 278 -8.49 6.45 -2.45
N ILE A 279 -9.29 7.20 -1.67
CA ILE A 279 -9.16 8.65 -1.57
C ILE A 279 -7.80 9.06 -0.99
N VAL A 280 -7.37 8.47 0.13
CA VAL A 280 -6.08 8.85 0.74
C VAL A 280 -4.87 8.42 -0.10
N SER A 281 -5.00 7.33 -0.87
CA SER A 281 -4.01 6.97 -1.90
C SER A 281 -3.91 8.08 -2.94
N GLU A 282 -5.02 8.53 -3.53
CA GLU A 282 -5.04 9.65 -4.50
C GLU A 282 -4.39 10.92 -3.92
N ARG A 283 -4.72 11.27 -2.66
CA ARG A 283 -4.11 12.43 -1.97
C ARG A 283 -2.59 12.32 -1.87
N SER A 284 -2.08 11.14 -1.50
CA SER A 284 -0.64 10.90 -1.39
C SER A 284 0.09 11.11 -2.71
N LYS A 285 -0.50 10.59 -3.81
CA LYS A 285 0.07 10.68 -5.17
C LYS A 285 0.06 12.10 -5.74
N LEU A 286 -0.91 12.92 -5.36
CA LEU A 286 -0.98 14.32 -5.73
C LEU A 286 0.01 15.22 -4.97
N GLY A 287 0.71 14.70 -3.95
CA GLY A 287 1.68 15.48 -3.19
C GLY A 287 1.04 16.70 -2.51
N TRP A 288 1.70 17.85 -2.50
CA TRP A 288 1.23 19.01 -1.74
C TRP A 288 -0.04 19.68 -2.31
N ILE A 289 -0.39 19.41 -3.58
CA ILE A 289 -1.54 20.04 -4.26
C ILE A 289 -2.87 19.33 -3.99
N TRP A 290 -2.89 18.15 -3.37
CA TRP A 290 -4.13 17.40 -3.14
C TRP A 290 -5.27 18.20 -2.50
N PRO A 291 -5.04 19.13 -1.54
CA PRO A 291 -6.13 19.88 -0.92
C PRO A 291 -6.88 20.76 -1.92
N LEU A 292 -6.25 21.16 -3.03
CA LEU A 292 -6.89 21.98 -4.08
C LEU A 292 -8.00 21.23 -4.82
N LEU A 293 -8.00 19.89 -4.79
CA LEU A 293 -9.09 19.08 -5.35
C LEU A 293 -10.24 18.88 -4.35
N GLU A 294 -10.08 19.36 -3.11
CA GLU A 294 -11.01 19.18 -2.00
C GLU A 294 -11.35 20.53 -1.34
N ILE A 295 -11.62 21.54 -2.18
CA ILE A 295 -11.98 22.91 -1.74
C ILE A 295 -13.38 22.94 -1.13
N PHE A 296 -14.33 22.15 -1.64
CA PHE A 296 -15.74 22.22 -1.23
C PHE A 296 -16.19 21.06 -0.34
N GLU A 297 -15.42 19.97 -0.27
CA GLU A 297 -15.75 18.80 0.54
C GLU A 297 -14.49 18.09 1.04
N ASP A 298 -14.60 17.35 2.14
CA ASP A 298 -13.63 16.32 2.53
C ASP A 298 -14.16 14.97 2.05
N ARG A 299 -13.54 14.42 1.00
CA ARG A 299 -14.00 13.18 0.36
C ARG A 299 -13.98 11.97 1.31
N THR A 300 -13.15 11.99 2.36
CA THR A 300 -13.06 10.89 3.33
C THR A 300 -14.12 10.93 4.42
N LYS A 301 -14.85 12.03 4.58
CA LYS A 301 -15.77 12.23 5.70
C LYS A 301 -16.91 11.20 5.76
N GLU A 302 -17.62 11.01 4.65
CA GLU A 302 -18.74 10.06 4.58
C GLU A 302 -18.31 8.59 4.76
N PRO A 303 -17.28 8.07 4.05
CA PRO A 303 -16.85 6.70 4.29
C PRO A 303 -16.29 6.50 5.72
N MET A 304 -15.56 7.48 6.27
CA MET A 304 -15.05 7.37 7.64
C MET A 304 -16.15 7.38 8.70
N LYS A 305 -17.29 8.04 8.45
CA LYS A 305 -18.46 7.97 9.35
C LYS A 305 -18.97 6.54 9.53
N VAL A 306 -18.99 5.75 8.45
CA VAL A 306 -19.38 4.33 8.50
C VAL A 306 -18.34 3.51 9.27
N VAL A 307 -17.06 3.75 8.97
CA VAL A 307 -15.93 3.08 9.64
C VAL A 307 -15.94 3.37 11.15
N ASP A 308 -16.10 4.64 11.54
CA ASP A 308 -16.18 5.07 12.93
C ASP A 308 -17.39 4.45 13.65
N SER A 309 -18.55 4.36 12.98
CA SER A 309 -19.74 3.74 13.56
C SER A 309 -19.55 2.25 13.91
N PHE A 310 -18.62 1.59 13.23
CA PHE A 310 -18.25 0.21 13.51
C PHE A 310 -17.22 0.11 14.64
N LEU A 311 -16.22 0.98 14.68
CA LEU A 311 -15.09 0.89 15.61
C LEU A 311 -15.35 1.52 16.99
N GLU A 312 -16.04 2.66 17.03
CA GLU A 312 -16.26 3.39 18.29
C GLU A 312 -16.95 2.55 19.37
N PRO A 313 -17.96 1.71 19.06
CA PRO A 313 -18.56 0.82 20.07
C PRO A 313 -17.59 -0.24 20.59
N LEU A 314 -16.70 -0.76 19.74
CA LEU A 314 -15.72 -1.78 20.14
C LEU A 314 -14.66 -1.19 21.08
N VAL A 315 -14.15 0.00 20.73
CA VAL A 315 -13.20 0.74 21.58
C VAL A 315 -13.85 1.13 22.91
N GLN A 316 -15.08 1.63 22.87
CA GLN A 316 -15.83 1.97 24.10
C GLN A 316 -15.97 0.76 25.02
N TYR A 317 -16.44 -0.37 24.49
CA TYR A 317 -16.63 -1.59 25.25
C TYR A 317 -15.34 -2.10 25.88
N ALA A 318 -14.22 -2.06 25.14
CA ALA A 318 -12.94 -2.52 25.66
C ALA A 318 -12.40 -1.66 26.81
N ILE A 319 -12.58 -0.32 26.73
CA ILE A 319 -12.21 0.60 27.80
C ILE A 319 -13.09 0.37 29.04
N GLU A 320 -14.42 0.29 28.87
CA GLU A 320 -15.34 0.05 29.99
C GLU A 320 -15.05 -1.28 30.70
N LYS A 321 -14.78 -2.33 29.92
CA LYS A 321 -14.40 -3.64 30.44
C LYS A 321 -13.09 -3.57 31.25
N HIS A 322 -12.09 -2.84 30.76
CA HIS A 322 -10.83 -2.63 31.47
C HIS A 322 -11.04 -1.87 32.79
N ASP A 323 -11.86 -0.82 32.80
CA ASP A 323 -12.09 0.02 33.98
C ASP A 323 -12.96 -0.66 35.05
N SER A 324 -13.70 -1.71 34.69
CA SER A 324 -14.62 -2.42 35.59
C SER A 324 -13.99 -3.43 36.56
N ASP A 325 -12.65 -3.56 36.60
CA ASP A 325 -11.88 -4.52 37.43
C ASP A 325 -12.28 -6.01 37.29
N ASP A 326 -13.16 -6.35 36.33
CA ASP A 326 -13.62 -7.72 36.07
C ASP A 326 -12.60 -8.54 35.24
N VAL A 327 -11.31 -8.21 35.39
CA VAL A 327 -10.18 -8.92 34.76
C VAL A 327 -9.91 -10.19 35.56
N LYS A 328 -10.85 -11.14 35.49
CA LYS A 328 -10.50 -12.54 35.76
C LYS A 328 -9.39 -12.92 34.79
N GLU A 329 -8.31 -13.49 35.32
CA GLU A 329 -7.22 -14.10 34.57
C GLU A 329 -7.81 -14.93 33.42
N LYS A 330 -7.86 -14.33 32.23
CA LYS A 330 -8.13 -15.07 31.01
C LYS A 330 -6.85 -15.77 30.61
N ASP A 331 -7.02 -16.98 30.11
CA ASP A 331 -5.98 -17.74 29.44
C ASP A 331 -5.24 -16.83 28.44
N GLU A 332 -3.91 -16.77 28.53
CA GLU A 332 -3.04 -15.89 27.73
C GLU A 332 -3.26 -16.08 26.22
N HIS A 333 -3.77 -17.26 25.83
CA HIS A 333 -4.14 -17.62 24.46
C HIS A 333 -5.44 -16.96 23.93
N SER A 334 -6.26 -16.37 24.79
CA SER A 334 -7.56 -15.75 24.42
C SER A 334 -7.56 -14.21 24.43
N GLU A 335 -6.40 -13.59 24.67
CA GLU A 335 -6.26 -12.12 24.65
C GLU A 335 -6.33 -11.59 23.21
N THR A 336 -7.15 -10.57 22.99
CA THR A 336 -7.25 -9.86 21.70
C THR A 336 -6.24 -8.72 21.63
N LEU A 337 -5.92 -8.23 20.43
CA LEU A 337 -5.03 -7.07 20.31
C LEU A 337 -5.63 -5.85 21.04
N LEU A 338 -6.94 -5.63 20.92
CA LEU A 338 -7.59 -4.52 21.59
C LEU A 338 -7.50 -4.63 23.11
N ASP A 339 -7.71 -5.83 23.69
CA ASP A 339 -7.52 -6.06 25.13
C ASP A 339 -6.07 -5.73 25.55
N HIS A 340 -5.08 -6.11 24.73
CA HIS A 340 -3.67 -5.80 24.97
C HIS A 340 -3.38 -4.30 24.93
N LEU A 341 -3.92 -3.60 23.93
CA LEU A 341 -3.68 -2.17 23.74
C LEU A 341 -4.29 -1.31 24.86
N VAL A 342 -5.49 -1.67 25.35
CA VAL A 342 -6.16 -0.92 26.42
C VAL A 342 -5.38 -0.95 27.73
N LYS A 343 -4.60 -2.02 27.99
CA LYS A 343 -3.66 -2.09 29.14
C LYS A 343 -2.55 -1.03 29.06
N LEU A 344 -2.23 -0.53 27.87
CA LEU A 344 -1.13 0.40 27.62
C LEU A 344 -1.61 1.85 27.45
N THR A 345 -2.81 2.05 26.93
CA THR A 345 -3.41 3.37 26.76
C THR A 345 -4.93 3.31 26.67
N THR A 346 -5.61 4.30 27.25
CA THR A 346 -7.05 4.51 27.12
C THR A 346 -7.40 5.68 26.19
N ASP A 347 -6.41 6.25 25.48
CA ASP A 347 -6.67 7.27 24.46
C ASP A 347 -7.40 6.65 23.26
N ARG A 348 -8.68 7.00 23.14
CA ARG A 348 -9.59 6.49 22.11
C ARG A 348 -9.06 6.68 20.70
N ASN A 349 -8.41 7.82 20.42
CA ASN A 349 -7.90 8.11 19.08
C ASN A 349 -6.71 7.21 18.77
N VAL A 350 -5.79 7.05 19.72
CA VAL A 350 -4.63 6.17 19.57
C VAL A 350 -5.06 4.72 19.35
N LEU A 351 -6.02 4.24 20.14
CA LEU A 351 -6.58 2.89 19.99
C LEU A 351 -7.22 2.70 18.62
N LYS A 352 -8.13 3.61 18.23
CA LYS A 352 -8.82 3.53 16.94
C LYS A 352 -7.85 3.57 15.76
N ASP A 353 -6.91 4.50 15.79
CA ASP A 353 -5.91 4.66 14.75
C ASP A 353 -5.07 3.38 14.60
N GLU A 354 -4.59 2.80 15.70
CA GLU A 354 -3.78 1.60 15.65
C GLU A 354 -4.56 0.38 15.15
N LEU A 355 -5.80 0.20 15.62
CA LEU A 355 -6.68 -0.88 15.13
C LEU A 355 -6.94 -0.78 13.63
N LEU A 356 -7.20 0.43 13.12
CA LEU A 356 -7.39 0.66 11.68
C LEU A 356 -6.13 0.35 10.87
N ASN A 357 -4.97 0.75 11.38
CA ASN A 357 -3.70 0.48 10.72
C ASN A 357 -3.46 -1.03 10.62
N ILE A 358 -3.69 -1.79 11.70
CA ILE A 358 -3.43 -3.23 11.71
C ILE A 358 -4.51 -4.00 10.94
N LEU A 359 -5.77 -3.56 10.98
CA LEU A 359 -6.84 -4.13 10.17
C LEU A 359 -6.53 -4.02 8.68
N LEU A 360 -6.08 -2.84 8.22
CA LEU A 360 -5.61 -2.65 6.85
C LEU A 360 -4.47 -3.61 6.51
N ALA A 361 -3.50 -3.75 7.42
CA ALA A 361 -2.33 -4.59 7.21
C ALA A 361 -2.71 -6.06 7.03
N GLY A 362 -3.53 -6.61 7.94
CA GLY A 362 -3.90 -8.03 7.94
C GLY A 362 -4.92 -8.40 6.86
N ARG A 363 -5.87 -7.51 6.58
CA ARG A 363 -6.94 -7.77 5.60
C ARG A 363 -6.44 -7.71 4.17
N ASP A 364 -6.01 -6.52 3.73
CA ASP A 364 -5.89 -6.24 2.30
C ASP A 364 -4.62 -6.87 1.70
N THR A 365 -3.55 -7.00 2.49
CA THR A 365 -2.28 -7.55 1.98
C THR A 365 -2.34 -9.08 1.80
N THR A 366 -2.95 -9.80 2.74
CA THR A 366 -3.18 -11.24 2.64
C THR A 366 -4.16 -11.55 1.50
N ALA A 367 -5.29 -10.82 1.42
CA ALA A 367 -6.28 -11.00 0.35
C ALA A 367 -5.67 -10.78 -1.05
N SER A 368 -4.84 -9.74 -1.19
CA SER A 368 -4.10 -9.44 -2.42
C SER A 368 -3.18 -10.58 -2.86
N THR A 369 -2.42 -11.14 -1.91
CA THR A 369 -1.48 -12.23 -2.21
C THR A 369 -2.21 -13.52 -2.55
N LEU A 370 -3.25 -13.88 -1.80
CA LEU A 370 -4.05 -15.07 -2.06
C LEU A 370 -4.80 -14.98 -3.41
N THR A 371 -5.30 -13.78 -3.75
CA THR A 371 -5.87 -13.54 -5.09
C THR A 371 -4.82 -13.76 -6.17
N SER A 372 -3.61 -13.21 -5.98
CA SER A 372 -2.53 -13.32 -6.95
C SER A 372 -2.02 -14.76 -7.11
N VAL A 373 -1.90 -15.54 -6.02
CA VAL A 373 -1.45 -16.95 -6.11
C VAL A 373 -2.48 -17.80 -6.84
N ILE A 374 -3.77 -17.64 -6.57
CA ILE A 374 -4.82 -18.39 -7.29
C ILE A 374 -4.83 -18.05 -8.78
N TYR A 375 -4.67 -16.77 -9.12
CA TYR A 375 -4.49 -16.37 -10.51
C TYR A 375 -3.29 -17.07 -11.16
N LEU A 376 -2.11 -17.02 -10.51
CA LEU A 376 -0.88 -17.63 -10.99
C LEU A 376 -1.00 -19.15 -11.16
N LEU A 377 -1.65 -19.83 -10.22
CA LEU A 377 -1.92 -21.26 -10.29
C LEU A 377 -2.88 -21.60 -11.44
N ALA A 378 -3.92 -20.79 -11.66
CA ALA A 378 -4.88 -20.99 -12.74
C ALA A 378 -4.26 -20.88 -14.15
N ILE A 379 -3.19 -20.08 -14.31
CA ILE A 379 -2.46 -19.97 -15.57
C ILE A 379 -1.20 -20.87 -15.63
N ASN A 380 -0.89 -21.62 -14.56
CA ASN A 380 0.23 -22.58 -14.51
C ASN A 380 -0.22 -23.92 -13.88
N PRO A 381 -1.00 -24.75 -14.60
CA PRO A 381 -1.56 -25.99 -14.06
C PRO A 381 -0.51 -26.97 -13.51
N THR A 382 0.67 -27.06 -14.13
CA THR A 382 1.76 -27.92 -13.64
C THR A 382 2.27 -27.51 -12.25
N VAL A 383 2.28 -26.20 -11.94
CA VAL A 383 2.64 -25.71 -10.61
C VAL A 383 1.54 -26.03 -9.60
N LEU A 384 0.27 -25.90 -10.01
CA LEU A 384 -0.89 -26.29 -9.19
C LEU A 384 -0.84 -27.78 -8.84
N ASP A 385 -0.62 -28.65 -9.82
CA ASP A 385 -0.60 -30.10 -9.62
C ASP A 385 0.50 -30.51 -8.64
N ARG A 386 1.73 -30.01 -8.82
CA ARG A 386 2.86 -30.28 -7.92
C ARG A 386 2.63 -29.73 -6.52
N LEU A 387 2.06 -28.53 -6.39
CA LEU A 387 1.75 -27.96 -5.07
C LEU A 387 0.68 -28.79 -4.36
N ARG A 388 -0.36 -29.19 -5.08
CA ARG A 388 -1.40 -30.06 -4.55
C ARG A 388 -0.83 -31.42 -4.13
N GLU A 389 0.09 -31.99 -4.90
CA GLU A 389 0.78 -33.24 -4.55
C GLU A 389 1.56 -33.11 -3.23
N GLU A 390 2.35 -32.05 -3.04
CA GLU A 390 3.07 -31.80 -1.78
C GLU A 390 2.10 -31.71 -0.60
N ILE A 391 1.01 -30.95 -0.76
CA ILE A 391 -0.02 -30.76 0.28
C ILE A 391 -0.68 -32.09 0.65
N LEU A 392 -1.15 -32.85 -0.33
CA LEU A 392 -1.83 -34.12 -0.08
C LEU A 392 -0.89 -35.17 0.51
N THR A 393 0.39 -35.15 0.14
CA THR A 393 1.40 -36.06 0.72
C THR A 393 1.69 -35.72 2.18
N CYS A 394 1.74 -34.43 2.52
CA CYS A 394 2.11 -33.98 3.86
C CYS A 394 0.94 -34.04 4.86
N VAL A 395 -0.26 -33.55 4.50
CA VAL A 395 -1.40 -33.44 5.42
C VAL A 395 -2.65 -34.19 4.96
N GLY A 396 -2.61 -34.89 3.83
CA GLY A 396 -3.76 -35.63 3.32
C GLY A 396 -4.90 -34.73 2.80
N THR A 397 -6.06 -35.35 2.56
CA THR A 397 -7.19 -34.72 1.87
C THR A 397 -8.10 -33.88 2.78
N SER A 398 -8.00 -34.04 4.10
CA SER A 398 -8.96 -33.42 5.04
C SER A 398 -8.38 -33.04 6.39
N ALA A 399 -7.15 -33.43 6.73
CA ALA A 399 -6.59 -33.05 8.02
C ALA A 399 -6.25 -31.56 8.03
N LYS A 400 -6.44 -30.92 9.19
CA LYS A 400 -6.04 -29.53 9.39
C LYS A 400 -4.51 -29.47 9.49
N PRO A 401 -3.83 -28.58 8.73
CA PRO A 401 -2.38 -28.48 8.80
C PRO A 401 -1.96 -27.90 10.15
N THR A 402 -0.89 -28.44 10.73
CA THR A 402 -0.21 -27.87 11.90
C THR A 402 0.88 -26.90 11.49
N TYR A 403 1.42 -26.14 12.44
CA TYR A 403 2.52 -25.22 12.18
C TYR A 403 3.76 -25.94 11.62
N ASP A 404 4.06 -27.13 12.15
CA ASP A 404 5.20 -27.92 11.68
C ASP A 404 4.96 -28.45 10.26
N ASP A 405 3.73 -28.86 9.92
CA ASP A 405 3.40 -29.28 8.54
C ASP A 405 3.67 -28.15 7.54
N ILE A 406 3.17 -26.93 7.82
CA ILE A 406 3.39 -25.76 6.96
C ILE A 406 4.88 -25.44 6.82
N ARG A 407 5.67 -25.61 7.90
CA ARG A 407 7.11 -25.37 7.86
C ARG A 407 7.84 -26.35 6.94
N GLU A 408 7.42 -27.60 6.88
CA GLU A 408 8.06 -28.63 6.05
C GLU A 408 7.66 -28.54 4.56
N MET A 409 6.54 -27.89 4.21
CA MET A 409 6.10 -27.66 2.83
C MET A 409 6.92 -26.56 2.12
N LYS A 410 8.13 -26.93 1.68
CA LYS A 410 9.08 -26.00 1.04
C LYS A 410 8.58 -25.49 -0.30
N TYR A 411 7.87 -26.30 -1.08
CA TYR A 411 7.36 -25.86 -2.37
C TYR A 411 6.19 -24.89 -2.21
N LEU A 412 5.29 -25.10 -1.24
CA LEU A 412 4.29 -24.09 -0.82
C LEU A 412 4.95 -22.75 -0.50
N ARG A 413 6.02 -22.75 0.29
CA ARG A 413 6.77 -21.53 0.62
C ARG A 413 7.37 -20.88 -0.63
N ALA A 414 7.90 -21.67 -1.55
CA ALA A 414 8.44 -21.19 -2.81
C ALA A 414 7.37 -20.55 -3.71
N VAL A 415 6.19 -21.16 -3.80
CA VAL A 415 5.02 -20.64 -4.54
C VAL A 415 4.57 -19.29 -3.98
N LEU A 416 4.46 -19.17 -2.66
CA LEU A 416 4.10 -17.90 -2.01
C LEU A 416 5.18 -16.83 -2.23
N ASN A 417 6.46 -17.19 -2.13
CA ASN A 417 7.55 -16.24 -2.36
C ASN A 417 7.61 -15.76 -3.82
N GLU A 418 7.44 -16.65 -4.80
CA GLU A 418 7.41 -16.29 -6.21
C GLU A 418 6.17 -15.46 -6.54
N THR A 419 5.04 -15.73 -5.88
CA THR A 419 3.85 -14.86 -5.92
C THR A 419 4.17 -13.48 -5.38
N LEU A 420 4.77 -13.36 -4.20
CA LEU A 420 5.13 -12.08 -3.59
C LEU A 420 6.19 -11.31 -4.40
N ARG A 421 7.06 -12.00 -5.13
CA ARG A 421 8.04 -11.39 -6.04
C ARG A 421 7.34 -10.76 -7.26
N LEU A 422 6.37 -11.47 -7.82
CA LEU A 422 5.62 -11.04 -8.99
C LEU A 422 4.37 -10.20 -8.67
N PHE A 423 3.84 -10.22 -7.47
CA PHE A 423 2.67 -9.40 -7.12
C PHE A 423 2.80 -9.02 -5.63
N PRO A 424 3.83 -8.24 -5.28
CA PRO A 424 3.97 -7.75 -3.91
C PRO A 424 2.74 -6.89 -3.58
N PRO A 425 2.00 -7.17 -2.49
CA PRO A 425 0.78 -6.44 -2.16
C PRO A 425 1.00 -4.93 -2.05
N VAL A 426 2.17 -4.50 -1.58
CA VAL A 426 2.58 -3.09 -1.55
C VAL A 426 3.72 -2.90 -2.56
N PRO A 427 3.42 -2.49 -3.80
CA PRO A 427 4.42 -2.43 -4.88
C PRO A 427 5.34 -1.21 -4.81
N PHE A 428 4.87 -0.13 -4.17
CA PHE A 428 5.56 1.15 -4.02
C PHE A 428 5.50 1.64 -2.58
N ASP A 429 6.59 2.19 -2.10
CA ASP A 429 6.70 2.81 -0.78
C ASP A 429 7.35 4.19 -0.92
N VAL A 430 7.06 5.08 0.03
CA VAL A 430 7.64 6.43 0.07
C VAL A 430 8.16 6.76 1.46
N ARG A 431 9.31 7.45 1.50
CA ARG A 431 9.88 8.11 2.67
C ARG A 431 10.23 9.55 2.33
N GLN A 432 10.57 10.34 3.33
CA GLN A 432 11.06 11.70 3.20
C GLN A 432 12.37 11.84 3.97
N THR A 433 13.37 12.47 3.36
CA THR A 433 14.63 12.78 4.03
C THR A 433 14.46 13.90 5.05
N VAL A 434 15.09 13.78 6.22
CA VAL A 434 15.14 14.83 7.25
C VAL A 434 16.29 15.80 6.98
N HIS A 435 17.46 15.23 6.68
CA HIS A 435 18.70 15.91 6.35
C HIS A 435 19.16 15.52 4.95
N GLU A 436 19.97 16.39 4.34
CA GLU A 436 20.62 16.08 3.08
C GLU A 436 21.59 14.90 3.27
N THR A 437 21.71 14.06 2.25
CA THR A 437 22.53 12.86 2.28
C THR A 437 22.96 12.49 0.86
N THR A 438 23.63 11.35 0.72
CA THR A 438 24.06 10.82 -0.57
C THR A 438 23.71 9.35 -0.71
N TRP A 439 23.31 8.94 -1.91
CA TRP A 439 23.16 7.53 -2.26
C TRP A 439 24.37 7.03 -3.06
N PRO A 440 24.80 5.78 -2.84
CA PRO A 440 25.90 5.20 -3.60
C PRO A 440 25.55 5.12 -5.09
N SER A 441 26.57 5.24 -5.95
CA SER A 441 26.46 4.81 -7.35
C SER A 441 26.90 3.36 -7.48
N LYS A 442 26.28 2.62 -8.39
CA LYS A 442 26.75 1.28 -8.78
C LYS A 442 28.01 1.34 -9.62
N ASP A 443 28.22 2.43 -10.34
CA ASP A 443 29.47 2.68 -11.04
C ASP A 443 30.47 3.28 -10.06
N PRO A 444 31.55 2.56 -9.69
CA PRO A 444 32.56 3.07 -8.75
C PRO A 444 33.33 4.27 -9.31
N THR A 445 33.24 4.54 -10.61
CA THR A 445 33.84 5.72 -11.26
C THR A 445 32.98 6.97 -11.13
N GLU A 446 31.69 6.82 -10.80
CA GLU A 446 30.77 7.93 -10.63
C GLU A 446 30.72 8.43 -9.18
N LYS A 447 30.52 9.74 -9.04
CA LYS A 447 30.22 10.36 -7.75
C LYS A 447 28.89 9.84 -7.19
N PRO A 448 28.74 9.77 -5.85
CA PRO A 448 27.47 9.41 -5.23
C PRO A 448 26.40 10.44 -5.59
N MET A 449 25.14 10.02 -5.53
CA MET A 449 23.99 10.86 -5.88
C MET A 449 23.56 11.70 -4.68
N TYR A 450 23.44 13.01 -4.87
CA TYR A 450 22.99 13.96 -3.86
C TYR A 450 21.48 13.87 -3.65
N ILE A 451 21.07 13.72 -2.39
CA ILE A 451 19.68 13.66 -1.96
C ILE A 451 19.41 14.85 -1.02
N PRO A 452 18.64 15.87 -1.45
CA PRO A 452 18.34 17.03 -0.62
C PRO A 452 17.50 16.67 0.62
N ALA A 453 17.58 17.50 1.67
CA ALA A 453 16.64 17.43 2.80
C ALA A 453 15.19 17.69 2.36
N GLY A 454 14.22 17.07 3.02
CA GLY A 454 12.78 17.25 2.74
C GLY A 454 12.30 16.59 1.44
N THR A 455 13.13 15.76 0.80
CA THR A 455 12.86 15.13 -0.49
C THR A 455 12.02 13.87 -0.30
N ASN A 456 10.98 13.69 -1.12
CA ASN A 456 10.26 12.42 -1.17
C ASN A 456 11.13 11.38 -1.90
N THR A 457 11.51 10.32 -1.22
CA THR A 457 12.28 9.20 -1.74
C THR A 457 11.37 7.98 -1.82
N ALA A 458 10.91 7.66 -3.02
CA ALA A 458 10.08 6.50 -3.31
C ALA A 458 10.94 5.33 -3.81
N TYR A 459 10.48 4.11 -3.55
CA TYR A 459 11.06 2.91 -4.13
C TYR A 459 9.98 1.94 -4.58
N ALA A 460 10.28 1.17 -5.64
CA ALA A 460 9.37 0.18 -6.18
C ALA A 460 9.96 -1.23 -6.07
N VAL A 461 9.48 -1.98 -5.07
CA VAL A 461 9.80 -3.41 -4.95
C VAL A 461 9.25 -4.19 -6.14
N PHE A 462 8.12 -3.76 -6.70
CA PHE A 462 7.51 -4.37 -7.89
C PHE A 462 8.44 -4.43 -9.10
N ILE A 463 9.16 -3.34 -9.40
CA ILE A 463 10.14 -3.30 -10.49
C ILE A 463 11.41 -4.06 -10.07
N MET A 464 11.93 -3.79 -8.86
CA MET A 464 13.15 -4.42 -8.36
C MET A 464 13.06 -5.95 -8.40
N HIS A 465 11.92 -6.50 -8.01
CA HIS A 465 11.67 -7.94 -7.95
C HIS A 465 11.56 -8.60 -9.34
N ARG A 466 11.44 -7.82 -10.43
CA ARG A 466 11.38 -8.31 -11.83
C ARG A 466 12.60 -7.98 -12.69
N ARG A 467 13.59 -7.33 -12.12
CA ARG A 467 14.80 -6.94 -12.83
C ARG A 467 15.59 -8.17 -13.26
N THR A 468 15.82 -8.30 -14.56
CA THR A 468 16.57 -9.44 -15.12
C THR A 468 18.04 -9.44 -14.72
N ASP A 469 18.60 -8.26 -14.44
CA ASP A 469 19.96 -8.13 -13.89
C ASP A 469 20.07 -8.58 -12.43
N LEU A 470 18.96 -8.67 -11.70
CA LEU A 470 18.91 -9.15 -10.31
C LEU A 470 18.44 -10.60 -10.19
N TRP A 471 17.51 -11.03 -11.06
CA TRP A 471 16.80 -12.31 -10.92
C TRP A 471 17.04 -13.30 -12.07
N GLY A 472 17.84 -12.93 -13.07
CA GLY A 472 18.11 -13.73 -14.26
C GLY A 472 17.21 -13.39 -15.46
N PRO A 473 17.49 -13.99 -16.63
CA PRO A 473 16.76 -13.68 -17.88
C PRO A 473 15.26 -14.04 -17.82
N ASP A 474 14.90 -14.99 -16.98
CA ASP A 474 13.56 -15.51 -16.72
C ASP A 474 12.84 -14.79 -15.57
N ALA A 475 13.33 -13.62 -15.13
CA ALA A 475 12.76 -12.85 -14.01
C ALA A 475 11.27 -12.50 -14.17
N LEU A 476 10.72 -12.53 -15.38
CA LEU A 476 9.30 -12.25 -15.61
C LEU A 476 8.41 -13.49 -15.55
N GLU A 477 8.99 -14.70 -15.52
CA GLU A 477 8.28 -15.97 -15.46
C GLU A 477 7.82 -16.27 -14.03
N PHE A 478 6.73 -17.05 -13.90
CA PHE A 478 6.32 -17.60 -12.60
C PHE A 478 6.92 -18.99 -12.45
N ASP A 479 8.02 -19.06 -11.73
CA ASP A 479 8.72 -20.31 -11.48
C ASP A 479 9.13 -20.39 -9.99
N PRO A 480 8.38 -21.14 -9.17
CA PRO A 480 8.70 -21.35 -7.77
C PRO A 480 10.07 -22.02 -7.54
N ASP A 481 10.57 -22.84 -8.46
CA ASP A 481 11.85 -23.55 -8.27
C ASP A 481 13.03 -22.59 -8.15
N ARG A 482 12.89 -21.33 -8.57
CA ARG A 482 13.87 -20.26 -8.37
C ARG A 482 14.26 -20.05 -6.90
N PHE A 483 13.39 -20.40 -5.97
CA PHE A 483 13.66 -20.34 -4.52
C PHE A 483 14.24 -21.65 -3.96
N LEU A 484 14.32 -22.72 -4.76
CA LEU A 484 14.71 -24.05 -4.33
C LEU A 484 15.99 -24.55 -5.04
N ASP A 485 16.26 -24.05 -6.24
CA ASP A 485 17.39 -24.48 -7.07
C ASP A 485 18.61 -23.56 -6.97
N GLU A 486 19.57 -23.74 -7.88
CA GLU A 486 20.83 -22.99 -7.93
C GLU A 486 20.63 -21.46 -8.09
N ARG A 487 19.51 -21.00 -8.66
CA ARG A 487 19.20 -19.57 -8.82
C ARG A 487 19.04 -18.89 -7.47
N ALA A 488 18.50 -19.60 -6.47
CA ALA A 488 18.38 -19.08 -5.11
C ALA A 488 19.75 -18.72 -4.55
N GLN A 489 20.74 -19.61 -4.70
CA GLN A 489 22.12 -19.36 -4.27
C GLN A 489 22.76 -18.24 -5.09
N LYS A 490 22.64 -18.31 -6.41
CA LYS A 490 23.27 -17.36 -7.35
C LYS A 490 22.81 -15.92 -7.15
N TYR A 491 21.51 -15.68 -7.00
CA TYR A 491 20.93 -14.34 -7.01
C TYR A 491 20.50 -13.87 -5.61
N LEU A 492 19.77 -14.70 -4.88
CA LEU A 492 19.09 -14.29 -3.65
C LEU A 492 19.99 -14.37 -2.41
N VAL A 493 20.71 -15.47 -2.21
CA VAL A 493 21.54 -15.66 -1.00
C VAL A 493 22.67 -14.65 -0.91
N HIS A 494 23.33 -14.35 -2.05
CA HIS A 494 24.38 -13.32 -2.11
C HIS A 494 23.85 -11.89 -2.00
N ASN A 495 22.59 -11.65 -2.37
CA ASN A 495 21.97 -10.34 -2.31
C ASN A 495 20.53 -10.42 -1.79
N PRO A 496 20.31 -10.66 -0.49
CA PRO A 496 18.97 -10.89 0.05
C PRO A 496 18.04 -9.67 -0.09
N PHE A 497 18.60 -8.48 -0.28
CA PHE A 497 17.83 -7.23 -0.41
C PHE A 497 17.12 -7.08 -1.76
N ILE A 498 17.40 -7.95 -2.75
CA ILE A 498 16.61 -8.00 -3.99
C ILE A 498 15.19 -8.54 -3.75
N PHE A 499 14.91 -9.13 -2.58
CA PHE A 499 13.61 -9.68 -2.19
C PHE A 499 13.19 -9.17 -0.80
N VAL A 500 12.39 -8.10 -0.79
CA VAL A 500 11.88 -7.44 0.43
C VAL A 500 10.36 -7.22 0.39
N PRO A 501 9.53 -8.26 0.14
CA PRO A 501 8.07 -8.10 0.05
C PRO A 501 7.43 -7.66 1.38
N PHE A 502 8.11 -7.86 2.50
CA PHE A 502 7.69 -7.41 3.85
C PHE A 502 8.49 -6.20 4.35
N ASN A 503 9.14 -5.46 3.43
CA ASN A 503 10.14 -4.44 3.74
C ASN A 503 11.32 -5.02 4.56
N ALA A 504 12.15 -4.15 5.11
CA ALA A 504 13.32 -4.51 5.91
C ALA A 504 13.63 -3.43 6.96
N GLY A 505 14.57 -3.72 7.86
CA GLY A 505 15.02 -2.77 8.89
C GLY A 505 13.98 -2.52 9.99
N PRO A 506 14.08 -1.40 10.73
CA PRO A 506 13.23 -1.15 11.89
C PRO A 506 11.72 -1.11 11.59
N ARG A 507 11.32 -0.81 10.34
CA ARG A 507 9.92 -0.82 9.87
C ARG A 507 9.51 -2.11 9.14
N ILE A 508 10.29 -3.20 9.22
CA ILE A 508 9.91 -4.52 8.69
C ILE A 508 8.55 -4.97 9.24
N CYS A 509 7.72 -5.62 8.42
CA CYS A 509 6.38 -6.07 8.83
C CYS A 509 6.39 -6.94 10.10
N LEU A 510 5.55 -6.62 11.09
CA LEU A 510 5.39 -7.47 12.30
C LEU A 510 4.63 -8.74 11.96
N GLY A 511 3.57 -8.61 11.15
CA GLY A 511 2.70 -9.71 10.77
C GLY A 511 3.29 -10.63 9.70
N GLN A 512 4.60 -10.60 9.42
CA GLN A 512 5.20 -11.42 8.36
C GLN A 512 4.92 -12.91 8.57
N GLN A 513 5.17 -13.43 9.77
CA GLN A 513 4.94 -14.86 10.06
C GLN A 513 3.45 -15.20 10.09
N PHE A 514 2.64 -14.32 10.69
CA PHE A 514 1.19 -14.43 10.68
C PHE A 514 0.63 -14.54 9.25
N ALA A 515 1.06 -13.64 8.35
CA ALA A 515 0.61 -13.65 6.96
C ALA A 515 1.03 -14.94 6.24
N TYR A 516 2.28 -15.40 6.40
CA TYR A 516 2.69 -16.67 5.80
C TYR A 516 1.87 -17.85 6.29
N ASN A 517 1.57 -17.90 7.59
CA ASN A 517 0.74 -18.96 8.16
C ASN A 517 -0.69 -18.89 7.63
N GLU A 518 -1.33 -17.72 7.68
CA GLU A 518 -2.70 -17.50 7.20
C GLU A 518 -2.85 -17.85 5.71
N MET A 519 -1.92 -17.37 4.87
CA MET A 519 -1.91 -17.67 3.44
C MET A 519 -1.69 -19.16 3.16
N SER A 520 -0.73 -19.78 3.85
CA SER A 520 -0.42 -21.21 3.69
C SER A 520 -1.60 -22.07 4.11
N TYR A 521 -2.18 -21.77 5.28
CA TYR A 521 -3.34 -22.46 5.82
C TYR A 521 -4.50 -22.44 4.82
N MET A 522 -4.90 -21.24 4.36
CA MET A 522 -6.00 -21.11 3.42
C MET A 522 -5.72 -21.83 2.09
N LEU A 523 -4.51 -21.70 1.55
CA LEU A 523 -4.13 -22.34 0.28
C LEU A 523 -4.14 -23.87 0.39
N ILE A 524 -3.69 -24.42 1.53
CA ILE A 524 -3.81 -25.85 1.85
C ILE A 524 -5.29 -26.27 1.86
N ARG A 525 -6.15 -25.55 2.59
CA ARG A 525 -7.58 -25.90 2.66
C ARG A 525 -8.25 -25.85 1.28
N ILE A 526 -7.89 -24.87 0.44
CA ILE A 526 -8.37 -24.79 -0.95
C ILE A 526 -7.89 -26.02 -1.75
N LEU A 527 -6.59 -26.29 -1.77
CA LEU A 527 -5.99 -27.35 -2.57
C LEU A 527 -6.18 -28.76 -1.99
N GLN A 528 -6.76 -28.91 -0.80
CA GLN A 528 -7.36 -30.18 -0.36
C GLN A 528 -8.69 -30.42 -1.10
N ASN A 529 -9.51 -29.37 -1.22
CA ASN A 529 -10.91 -29.46 -1.66
C ASN A 529 -11.14 -29.26 -3.17
N PHE A 530 -10.22 -28.62 -3.90
CA PHE A 530 -10.38 -28.32 -5.32
C PHE A 530 -9.20 -28.82 -6.16
N SER A 531 -9.47 -29.68 -7.15
CA SER A 531 -8.43 -30.34 -7.96
C SER A 531 -7.94 -29.50 -9.13
N THR A 532 -8.76 -28.57 -9.62
CA THR A 532 -8.42 -27.71 -10.75
C THR A 532 -8.97 -26.31 -10.52
N ILE A 533 -8.26 -25.33 -11.07
CA ILE A 533 -8.63 -23.91 -11.03
C ILE A 533 -8.47 -23.36 -12.43
N THR A 534 -9.51 -22.75 -12.97
CA THR A 534 -9.50 -22.14 -14.31
C THR A 534 -10.12 -20.75 -14.27
N LEU A 535 -9.57 -19.82 -15.05
CA LEU A 535 -10.12 -18.46 -15.16
C LEU A 535 -11.42 -18.48 -15.97
N ASP A 536 -12.43 -17.74 -15.49
CA ASP A 536 -13.66 -17.46 -16.23
C ASP A 536 -13.74 -15.97 -16.56
N ILE A 537 -13.20 -15.59 -17.72
CA ILE A 537 -13.16 -14.19 -18.17
C ILE A 537 -14.58 -13.69 -18.51
N ASP A 538 -15.47 -14.58 -18.93
CA ASP A 538 -16.83 -14.19 -19.32
C ASP A 538 -17.72 -13.86 -18.13
N ALA A 539 -17.42 -14.45 -16.96
CA ALA A 539 -18.04 -14.08 -15.69
C ALA A 539 -17.71 -12.65 -15.23
N GLN A 540 -16.64 -12.04 -15.75
CA GLN A 540 -16.23 -10.68 -15.43
C GLN A 540 -16.98 -9.64 -16.30
N SER A 541 -17.31 -8.48 -15.70
CA SER A 541 -17.90 -7.35 -16.43
C SER A 541 -16.97 -6.89 -17.57
N PRO A 542 -17.48 -6.66 -18.80
CA PRO A 542 -16.65 -6.27 -19.95
C PRO A 542 -15.75 -5.05 -19.71
N GLU A 543 -16.19 -4.09 -18.92
CA GLU A 543 -15.49 -2.83 -18.63
C GLU A 543 -14.27 -3.01 -17.72
N THR A 544 -14.19 -4.14 -17.00
CA THR A 544 -13.10 -4.44 -16.06
C THR A 544 -12.13 -5.50 -16.56
N ARG A 545 -12.40 -6.07 -17.74
CA ARG A 545 -11.51 -7.04 -18.42
C ARG A 545 -10.21 -6.36 -18.86
N VAL A 546 -9.16 -7.17 -19.03
CA VAL A 546 -7.87 -6.68 -19.52
C VAL A 546 -8.01 -6.01 -20.89
N PRO A 547 -7.45 -4.80 -21.09
CA PRO A 547 -7.51 -4.13 -22.38
C PRO A 547 -6.80 -4.93 -23.48
N ALA A 548 -7.42 -5.03 -24.66
CA ALA A 548 -6.83 -5.73 -25.82
C ALA A 548 -5.49 -5.15 -26.28
N SER A 549 -5.19 -3.89 -25.92
CA SER A 549 -3.90 -3.25 -26.19
C SER A 549 -2.72 -3.92 -25.46
N TRP A 550 -2.96 -4.60 -24.33
CA TRP A 550 -1.91 -5.20 -23.53
C TRP A 550 -1.16 -6.32 -24.25
N ALA A 551 -1.83 -7.05 -25.13
CA ALA A 551 -1.22 -8.13 -25.92
C ALA A 551 -0.03 -7.67 -26.79
N LYS A 552 0.12 -6.35 -27.02
CA LYS A 552 1.22 -5.76 -27.80
C LYS A 552 2.33 -5.14 -26.95
N VAL A 553 2.16 -5.08 -25.62
CA VAL A 553 3.11 -4.44 -24.71
C VAL A 553 4.17 -5.45 -24.27
N PRO A 554 5.47 -5.13 -24.32
CA PRO A 554 6.50 -6.08 -23.93
C PRO A 554 6.42 -6.47 -22.44
N GLY A 555 6.96 -7.64 -22.12
CA GLY A 555 7.05 -8.14 -20.75
C GLY A 555 5.73 -8.73 -20.24
N ARG A 556 5.62 -8.84 -18.92
CA ARG A 556 4.58 -9.64 -18.28
C ARG A 556 3.16 -9.14 -18.55
N GLN A 557 2.98 -7.83 -18.74
CA GLN A 557 1.68 -7.22 -19.04
C GLN A 557 0.94 -7.88 -20.22
N SER A 558 1.68 -8.37 -21.23
CA SER A 558 1.07 -9.03 -22.40
C SER A 558 0.42 -10.38 -22.13
N ILE A 559 0.84 -11.06 -21.07
CA ILE A 559 0.33 -12.39 -20.72
C ILE A 559 -0.72 -12.34 -19.60
N GLU A 560 -0.94 -11.17 -19.00
CA GLU A 560 -1.87 -11.07 -17.89
C GLU A 560 -3.32 -11.21 -18.35
N ARG A 561 -4.06 -12.08 -17.66
CA ARG A 561 -5.47 -12.34 -17.91
C ARG A 561 -6.40 -11.77 -16.83
N PHE A 562 -5.84 -11.00 -15.91
CA PHE A 562 -6.57 -10.17 -14.94
C PHE A 562 -5.96 -8.76 -14.93
N TRP A 563 -6.74 -7.77 -14.48
CA TRP A 563 -6.28 -6.38 -14.45
C TRP A 563 -5.85 -5.98 -13.02
N PRO A 564 -4.56 -6.07 -12.67
CA PRO A 564 -4.08 -5.59 -11.37
C PRO A 564 -4.14 -4.06 -11.28
N LYS A 565 -4.64 -3.55 -10.17
CA LYS A 565 -4.62 -2.12 -9.82
C LYS A 565 -4.05 -1.92 -8.42
N VAL A 566 -3.74 -0.66 -8.08
CA VAL A 566 -3.09 -0.29 -6.81
C VAL A 566 -3.76 0.92 -6.19
N HIS A 567 -4.38 0.75 -5.02
CA HIS A 567 -4.65 1.88 -4.10
C HIS A 567 -3.48 2.04 -3.14
N LEU A 568 -3.58 1.44 -1.95
CA LEU A 568 -2.52 1.23 -0.97
C LEU A 568 -1.94 -0.17 -1.12
N THR A 569 -2.79 -1.14 -1.48
CA THR A 569 -2.42 -2.51 -1.83
C THR A 569 -2.85 -2.86 -3.27
N MET A 570 -2.30 -3.95 -3.81
CA MET A 570 -2.69 -4.50 -5.10
C MET A 570 -4.05 -5.22 -5.02
N TYR A 571 -4.84 -5.13 -6.07
CA TYR A 571 -6.11 -5.87 -6.20
C TYR A 571 -6.43 -6.14 -7.68
N ALA A 572 -7.27 -7.13 -7.95
CA ALA A 572 -7.87 -7.43 -9.24
C ALA A 572 -9.05 -6.49 -9.51
N HIS A 573 -8.93 -5.64 -10.52
CA HIS A 573 -10.01 -4.75 -10.95
C HIS A 573 -11.18 -5.56 -11.51
N GLY A 574 -12.35 -5.45 -10.88
CA GLY A 574 -13.55 -6.22 -11.26
C GLY A 574 -13.60 -7.66 -10.73
N GLY A 575 -12.70 -8.03 -9.81
CA GLY A 575 -12.65 -9.36 -9.20
C GLY A 575 -11.74 -10.33 -9.95
N LEU A 576 -11.52 -11.50 -9.35
CA LEU A 576 -10.82 -12.63 -9.97
C LEU A 576 -11.79 -13.79 -10.12
N TRP A 577 -12.38 -13.94 -11.30
CA TRP A 577 -13.41 -14.94 -11.55
C TRP A 577 -12.80 -16.28 -11.96
N VAL A 578 -13.09 -17.32 -11.19
CA VAL A 578 -12.58 -18.68 -11.40
C VAL A 578 -13.67 -19.73 -11.35
N LYS A 579 -13.49 -20.81 -12.12
CA LYS A 579 -14.17 -22.09 -11.93
C LYS A 579 -13.22 -23.06 -11.27
N MET A 580 -13.71 -23.73 -10.23
CA MET A 580 -12.94 -24.67 -9.43
C MET A 580 -13.70 -26.00 -9.37
N ASN A 581 -13.05 -27.10 -9.76
CA ASN A 581 -13.68 -28.42 -9.67
C ASN A 581 -13.35 -29.08 -8.33
N LEU A 582 -14.36 -29.72 -7.73
CA LEU A 582 -14.21 -30.43 -6.46
C LEU A 582 -13.28 -31.63 -6.60
N ALA A 583 -12.40 -31.81 -5.62
CA ALA A 583 -11.59 -33.01 -5.50
C ALA A 583 -12.47 -34.23 -5.19
N GLY A 584 -12.23 -35.35 -5.87
CA GLY A 584 -12.95 -36.62 -5.63
C GLY A 584 -14.24 -36.83 -6.44
N TYR A 585 -14.61 -35.89 -7.32
CA TYR A 585 -15.63 -36.10 -8.36
C TYR A 585 -14.94 -36.20 -9.71
N THR A 586 -14.59 -37.42 -10.14
CA THR A 586 -14.27 -37.77 -11.53
C THR A 586 -15.20 -38.87 -11.99
#